data_AF-A0A0W0S0F5-F1
#
_entry.id   AF-A0A0W0S0F5-F1
#
_cell.length_a   1.000
_cell.length_b   1.000
_cell.length_c   1.000
_cell.angle_alpha   90.00
_cell.angle_beta   90.00
_cell.angle_gamma   90.00
#
_symmetry.space_group_name_H-M   'P 1'
#
loop_
_entity.id
_entity.type
_entity.pdbx_description
1 polymer ?
#
loop_
_entity_poly.entity_id
_entity_poly.type
_entity_poly.pdbx_seq_one_letter_code
_entity_poly.pdbx_strand_id
1 'polypeptide(L)'
;MYSTKVGMQERYEITVEMNKSGFSNDEDEILVTRGISTCIAFVMQGTYSDEENTYTACFGLYHWSGFPFGFQGDPVAYVINELDEFFQQMREELEIEEEIIEVQRLQFIGGEHAQYDDESGVLTLTGTEKEVNALQIAAVRFNYARAGIKLCAQAISHAHFLTSGDQSLEIAVGCDDIDISYQEDEYEYEDESSMNFSETDSLRFSGK
;
A
#
# COMPACT_ATOMS: atom_id res chain seq x y z
N MET A 1 -28.32 -6.31 -33.92
CA MET A 1 -27.39 -6.54 -32.80
C MET A 1 -26.59 -5.27 -32.63
N TYR A 2 -26.91 -4.46 -31.62
CA TYR A 2 -26.12 -3.28 -31.29
C TYR A 2 -24.99 -3.75 -30.39
N SER A 3 -23.76 -3.70 -30.92
CA SER A 3 -22.55 -3.89 -30.14
C SER A 3 -22.28 -2.57 -29.46
N THR A 4 -22.73 -2.43 -28.21
CA THR A 4 -22.29 -1.35 -27.33
C THR A 4 -20.95 -1.79 -26.77
N LYS A 5 -19.86 -1.46 -27.45
CA LYS A 5 -18.57 -1.33 -26.77
C LYS A 5 -18.71 -0.10 -25.87
N VAL A 6 -19.10 -0.34 -24.62
CA VAL A 6 -18.95 0.64 -23.55
C VAL A 6 -17.46 0.93 -23.51
N GLY A 7 -17.06 2.14 -23.91
CA GLY A 7 -15.69 2.58 -23.73
C GLY A 7 -15.43 2.59 -22.23
N MET A 8 -14.57 1.68 -21.75
CA MET A 8 -13.87 1.93 -20.51
C MET A 8 -12.99 3.14 -20.82
N GLN A 9 -13.37 4.29 -20.26
CA GLN A 9 -12.53 5.48 -20.26
C GLN A 9 -11.23 5.06 -19.58
N GLU A 10 -10.10 5.15 -20.29
CA GLU A 10 -8.79 4.87 -19.70
C GLU A 10 -8.55 5.92 -18.63
N ARG A 11 -8.61 5.51 -17.36
CA ARG A 11 -8.27 6.38 -16.23
C ARG A 11 -6.76 6.65 -16.22
N TYR A 12 -6.36 7.84 -15.80
CA TYR A 12 -4.97 8.24 -15.67
C TYR A 12 -4.37 7.70 -14.36
N GLU A 13 -3.30 6.92 -14.48
CA GLU A 13 -2.63 6.32 -13.32
C GLU A 13 -1.55 7.24 -12.75
N ILE A 14 -1.59 7.46 -11.43
CA ILE A 14 -0.58 8.16 -10.65
C ILE A 14 0.07 7.17 -9.69
N THR A 15 1.35 6.89 -9.88
CA THR A 15 2.11 6.01 -8.97
C THR A 15 2.49 6.74 -7.67
N VAL A 16 2.16 6.13 -6.54
CA VAL A 16 2.53 6.56 -5.18
C VAL A 16 3.69 5.71 -4.69
N GLU A 17 4.87 6.32 -4.57
CA GLU A 17 6.09 5.65 -4.12
C GLU A 17 6.10 5.39 -2.61
N MET A 18 7.01 4.52 -2.15
CA MET A 18 7.22 4.25 -0.73
C MET A 18 7.56 5.53 0.04
N ASN A 19 6.93 5.70 1.20
CA ASN A 19 6.96 6.89 2.06
C ASN A 19 6.52 8.17 1.35
N LYS A 20 5.65 8.04 0.33
CA LYS A 20 4.95 9.15 -0.32
C LYS A 20 3.45 8.93 -0.23
N SER A 21 2.76 10.05 -0.14
CA SER A 21 1.32 10.17 -0.28
C SER A 21 0.98 10.70 -1.68
N GLY A 22 -0.24 10.43 -2.12
CA GLY A 22 -0.86 11.09 -3.26
C GLY A 22 -2.34 11.31 -2.96
N PHE A 23 -2.90 12.35 -3.55
CA PHE A 23 -4.29 12.74 -3.37
C PHE A 23 -4.89 13.20 -4.69
N SER A 24 -6.19 12.97 -4.87
CA SER A 24 -6.92 13.47 -6.03
C SER A 24 -8.40 13.69 -5.72
N ASN A 25 -9.02 14.55 -6.51
CA ASN A 25 -10.47 14.77 -6.59
C ASN A 25 -11.01 14.61 -8.03
N ASP A 26 -10.17 14.10 -8.95
CA ASP A 26 -10.55 13.85 -10.34
C ASP A 26 -11.07 12.40 -10.49
N GLU A 27 -12.27 12.25 -11.08
CA GLU A 27 -12.90 10.95 -11.31
C GLU A 27 -12.19 10.09 -12.37
N ASP A 28 -11.38 10.73 -13.23
CA ASP A 28 -10.59 10.09 -14.25
C ASP A 28 -9.20 9.63 -13.73
N GLU A 29 -8.83 9.94 -12.48
CA GLU A 29 -7.53 9.54 -11.90
C GLU A 29 -7.61 8.29 -11.02
N ILE A 30 -6.50 7.53 -10.95
CA ILE A 30 -6.29 6.43 -10.00
C ILE A 30 -4.92 6.59 -9.35
N LEU A 31 -4.87 6.54 -8.02
CA LEU A 31 -3.63 6.44 -7.27
C LEU A 31 -3.24 4.97 -7.11
N VAL A 32 -2.02 4.60 -7.47
CA VAL A 32 -1.55 3.21 -7.40
C VAL A 32 -0.25 3.10 -6.62
N THR A 33 -0.20 2.17 -5.68
CA THR A 33 1.05 1.76 -5.02
C THR A 33 1.28 0.27 -5.20
N ARG A 34 2.55 -0.12 -5.28
CA ARG A 34 3.02 -1.47 -5.59
C ARG A 34 4.05 -1.92 -4.57
N GLY A 35 4.28 -3.23 -4.48
CA GLY A 35 5.29 -3.80 -3.59
C GLY A 35 4.92 -3.73 -2.10
N ILE A 36 3.62 -3.68 -1.76
CA ILE A 36 3.18 -3.68 -0.35
C ILE A 36 3.32 -5.11 0.18
N SER A 37 4.41 -5.39 0.90
CA SER A 37 4.59 -6.62 1.69
C SER A 37 4.59 -6.30 3.18
N THR A 38 5.74 -5.93 3.74
CA THR A 38 5.89 -5.47 5.12
C THR A 38 5.42 -4.02 5.33
N CYS A 39 5.20 -3.28 4.25
CA CYS A 39 4.66 -1.91 4.32
C CYS A 39 3.15 -1.92 4.56
N ILE A 40 2.60 -0.79 5.00
CA ILE A 40 1.15 -0.62 5.21
C ILE A 40 0.70 0.60 4.39
N ALA A 41 -0.32 0.43 3.56
CA ALA A 41 -0.93 1.52 2.83
C ALA A 41 -2.08 2.16 3.61
N PHE A 42 -2.16 3.48 3.65
CA PHE A 42 -3.33 4.21 4.17
C PHE A 42 -4.15 4.63 2.96
N VAL A 43 -5.41 4.19 2.92
CA VAL A 43 -6.34 4.48 1.82
C VAL A 43 -7.48 5.29 2.38
N MET A 44 -7.80 6.41 1.74
CA MET A 44 -8.89 7.28 2.14
C MET A 44 -9.81 7.56 0.96
N GLN A 45 -11.11 7.48 1.17
CA GLN A 45 -12.14 8.01 0.27
C GLN A 45 -13.09 8.88 1.07
N GLY A 46 -13.35 10.07 0.54
CA GLY A 46 -13.95 11.20 1.22
C GLY A 46 -14.81 12.05 0.29
N THR A 47 -15.55 12.96 0.90
CA THR A 47 -16.16 14.10 0.20
C THR A 47 -16.03 15.36 1.04
N TYR A 48 -15.86 16.51 0.41
CA TYR A 48 -15.97 17.80 1.07
C TYR A 48 -16.95 18.70 0.31
N SER A 49 -17.50 19.70 0.98
CA SER A 49 -18.39 20.67 0.36
C SER A 49 -17.71 22.03 0.28
N ASP A 50 -17.67 22.63 -0.91
CA ASP A 50 -17.18 24.00 -1.09
C ASP A 50 -18.16 25.06 -0.54
N GLU A 51 -17.78 26.34 -0.64
CA GLU A 51 -18.62 27.47 -0.21
C GLU A 51 -20.00 27.51 -0.92
N GLU A 52 -20.11 26.93 -2.11
CA GLU A 52 -21.35 26.85 -2.89
C GLU A 52 -22.23 25.64 -2.49
N ASN A 53 -21.78 24.82 -1.53
CA ASN A 53 -22.37 23.54 -1.12
C ASN A 53 -22.35 22.47 -2.23
N THR A 54 -21.42 22.57 -3.16
CA THR A 54 -21.13 21.50 -4.13
C THR A 54 -20.28 20.45 -3.44
N TYR A 55 -20.71 19.19 -3.52
CA TYR A 55 -19.95 18.07 -2.97
C TYR A 55 -18.90 17.61 -3.98
N THR A 56 -17.65 17.66 -3.57
CA THR A 56 -16.50 17.18 -4.33
C THR A 56 -15.97 15.92 -3.66
N ALA A 57 -15.82 14.85 -4.42
CA ALA A 57 -15.19 13.63 -3.95
C ALA A 57 -13.68 13.84 -3.83
N CYS A 58 -13.05 13.15 -2.89
CA CYS A 58 -11.60 13.10 -2.78
C CYS A 58 -11.14 11.72 -2.33
N PHE A 59 -9.94 11.36 -2.74
CA PHE A 59 -9.31 10.11 -2.35
C PHE A 59 -7.82 10.30 -2.17
N GLY A 60 -7.22 9.43 -1.36
CA GLY A 60 -5.83 9.52 -0.98
C GLY A 60 -5.22 8.16 -0.71
N LEU A 61 -3.93 8.05 -0.99
CA LEU A 61 -3.14 6.85 -0.81
C LEU A 61 -1.79 7.23 -0.22
N TYR A 62 -1.38 6.55 0.85
CA TYR A 62 -0.04 6.71 1.45
C TYR A 62 0.62 5.36 1.62
N HIS A 63 1.81 5.18 1.05
CA HIS A 63 2.61 3.96 1.21
C HIS A 63 3.56 4.14 2.41
N TRP A 64 3.15 3.68 3.60
CA TRP A 64 3.96 3.82 4.80
C TRP A 64 4.89 2.61 5.02
N SER A 65 6.20 2.85 5.11
CA SER A 65 7.18 1.78 5.32
C SER A 65 7.28 1.27 6.77
N GLY A 66 6.45 1.77 7.68
CA GLY A 66 6.52 1.43 9.10
C GLY A 66 7.52 2.29 9.89
N PHE A 67 7.93 1.81 11.06
CA PHE A 67 8.86 2.56 11.90
C PHE A 67 10.27 2.61 11.30
N PRO A 68 11.00 3.73 11.45
CA PRO A 68 12.37 3.81 10.98
C PRO A 68 13.28 2.82 11.75
N PHE A 69 14.35 2.38 11.10
CA PHE A 69 15.30 1.45 11.70
C PHE A 69 15.81 1.96 13.06
N GLY A 70 15.73 1.10 14.09
CA GLY A 70 16.16 1.43 15.45
C GLY A 70 15.20 2.33 16.23
N PHE A 71 13.95 2.52 15.80
CA PHE A 71 12.95 3.36 16.47
C PHE A 71 12.80 3.05 17.98
N GLN A 72 13.06 4.06 18.83
CA GLN A 72 12.94 3.99 20.30
C GLN A 72 11.83 4.89 20.87
N GLY A 73 11.02 5.53 20.02
CA GLY A 73 9.97 6.46 20.45
C GLY A 73 8.69 5.77 20.93
N ASP A 74 7.66 6.56 21.26
CA ASP A 74 6.30 6.07 21.47
C ASP A 74 5.67 5.70 20.11
N PRO A 75 5.40 4.41 19.85
CA PRO A 75 4.85 3.95 18.58
C PRO A 75 3.51 4.60 18.24
N VAL A 76 2.63 4.78 19.24
CA VAL A 76 1.29 5.33 19.01
C VAL A 76 1.37 6.81 18.68
N ALA A 77 2.21 7.56 19.41
CA ALA A 77 2.41 8.97 19.15
C ALA A 77 3.03 9.22 17.75
N TYR A 78 3.95 8.35 17.34
CA TYR A 78 4.53 8.41 15.99
C TYR A 78 3.46 8.25 14.91
N VAL A 79 2.62 7.22 15.02
CA VAL A 79 1.56 6.99 14.02
C VAL A 79 0.48 8.07 14.05
N ILE A 80 0.20 8.68 15.20
CA ILE A 80 -0.66 9.87 15.27
C ILE A 80 -0.09 11.01 14.43
N ASN A 81 1.23 11.22 14.45
CA ASN A 81 1.86 12.25 13.61
C ASN A 81 1.81 11.88 12.12
N GLU A 82 2.02 10.61 11.75
CA GLU A 82 1.86 10.15 10.36
C GLU A 82 0.44 10.40 9.83
N LEU A 83 -0.59 10.18 10.66
CA LEU A 83 -1.98 10.50 10.32
C LEU A 83 -2.21 12.01 10.19
N ASP A 84 -1.62 12.82 11.09
CA ASP A 84 -1.72 14.29 11.03
C ASP A 84 -1.10 14.83 9.75
N GLU A 85 0.11 14.37 9.41
CA GLU A 85 0.83 14.72 8.19
C GLU A 85 0.07 14.27 6.94
N PHE A 86 -0.49 13.06 6.93
CA PHE A 86 -1.31 12.56 5.83
C PHE A 86 -2.53 13.46 5.55
N PHE A 87 -3.32 13.78 6.58
CA PHE A 87 -4.49 14.64 6.40
C PHE A 87 -4.12 16.10 6.11
N GLN A 88 -2.99 16.59 6.63
CA GLN A 88 -2.49 17.93 6.31
C GLN A 88 -2.06 18.01 4.84
N GLN A 89 -1.27 17.05 4.35
CA GLN A 89 -0.82 17.02 2.96
C GLN A 89 -1.99 16.92 1.98
N MET A 90 -3.01 16.11 2.30
CA MET A 90 -4.23 16.04 1.51
C MET A 90 -4.88 17.42 1.34
N ARG A 91 -5.01 18.17 2.44
CA ARG A 91 -5.61 19.51 2.40
C ARG A 91 -4.76 20.47 1.57
N GLU A 92 -3.45 20.41 1.73
CA GLU A 92 -2.52 21.26 0.99
C GLU A 92 -2.54 20.96 -0.52
N GLU A 93 -2.52 19.68 -0.91
CA GLU A 93 -2.51 19.26 -2.32
C GLU A 93 -3.85 19.47 -3.03
N LEU A 94 -4.97 19.31 -2.31
CA LEU A 94 -6.32 19.53 -2.87
C LEU A 94 -6.84 20.96 -2.63
N GLU A 95 -6.01 21.85 -2.09
CA GLU A 95 -6.35 23.25 -1.79
C GLU A 95 -7.61 23.40 -0.90
N ILE A 96 -7.77 22.51 0.09
CA ILE A 96 -8.91 22.49 1.02
C ILE A 96 -8.56 23.28 2.28
N GLU A 97 -9.11 24.48 2.44
CA GLU A 97 -8.77 25.39 3.52
C GLU A 97 -9.52 25.06 4.82
N GLU A 98 -10.83 25.33 4.86
CA GLU A 98 -11.65 25.25 6.08
C GLU A 98 -12.74 24.17 6.01
N GLU A 99 -12.98 23.60 4.82
CA GLU A 99 -14.06 22.65 4.57
C GLU A 99 -13.86 21.37 5.37
N ILE A 100 -14.94 20.85 5.96
CA ILE A 100 -14.87 19.56 6.66
C ILE A 100 -14.91 18.44 5.62
N ILE A 101 -13.94 17.53 5.71
CA ILE A 101 -13.89 16.35 4.86
C ILE A 101 -14.64 15.23 5.56
N GLU A 102 -15.75 14.81 4.96
CA GLU A 102 -16.51 13.64 5.39
C GLU A 102 -15.85 12.40 4.80
N VAL A 103 -15.15 11.63 5.64
CA VAL A 103 -14.43 10.43 5.22
C VAL A 103 -15.37 9.22 5.33
N GLN A 104 -15.71 8.64 4.19
CA GLN A 104 -16.53 7.44 4.12
C GLN A 104 -15.69 6.17 4.34
N ARG A 105 -14.42 6.17 3.92
CA ARG A 105 -13.50 5.03 4.10
C ARG A 105 -12.11 5.52 4.47
N LEU A 106 -11.56 4.94 5.52
CA LEU A 106 -10.16 5.04 5.93
C LEU A 106 -9.66 3.62 6.19
N GLN A 107 -8.99 3.03 5.22
CA GLN A 107 -8.51 1.65 5.29
C GLN A 107 -7.00 1.61 5.48
N PHE A 108 -6.55 0.66 6.30
CA PHE A 108 -5.14 0.36 6.46
C PHE A 108 -4.88 -1.05 5.96
N ILE A 109 -4.07 -1.19 4.90
CA ILE A 109 -3.92 -2.43 4.14
C ILE A 109 -2.45 -2.81 4.08
N GLY A 110 -2.11 -4.07 4.38
CA GLY A 110 -0.75 -4.60 4.24
C GLY A 110 -0.14 -5.08 5.55
N GLY A 111 1.19 -5.03 5.65
CA GLY A 111 1.94 -5.65 6.73
C GLY A 111 2.03 -7.17 6.59
N GLU A 112 3.01 -7.74 7.28
CA GLU A 112 3.32 -9.16 7.23
C GLU A 112 3.61 -9.69 8.63
N HIS A 113 3.23 -10.96 8.87
CA HIS A 113 3.49 -11.61 10.14
C HIS A 113 4.96 -12.01 10.29
N ALA A 114 5.42 -12.03 11.54
CA ALA A 114 6.73 -12.57 11.85
C ALA A 114 6.84 -14.04 11.38
N GLN A 115 7.91 -14.35 10.67
CA GLN A 115 8.17 -15.69 10.16
C GLN A 115 9.29 -16.36 10.96
N TYR A 116 9.15 -17.66 11.16
CA TYR A 116 10.11 -18.50 11.87
C TYR A 116 10.47 -19.69 10.99
N ASP A 117 11.73 -20.07 10.99
CA ASP A 117 12.20 -21.28 10.36
C ASP A 117 11.64 -22.51 11.10
N ASP A 118 10.91 -23.37 10.39
CA ASP A 118 10.19 -24.51 10.98
C ASP A 118 11.12 -25.55 11.64
N GLU A 119 12.36 -25.66 11.18
CA GLU A 119 13.31 -26.67 11.67
C GLU A 119 14.11 -26.17 12.88
N SER A 120 14.53 -24.91 12.86
CA SER A 120 15.39 -24.31 13.89
C SER A 120 14.63 -23.45 14.90
N GLY A 121 13.40 -23.04 14.59
CA GLY A 121 12.61 -22.10 15.38
C GLY A 121 13.19 -20.67 15.39
N VAL A 122 14.17 -20.39 14.53
CA VAL A 122 14.83 -19.09 14.45
C VAL A 122 13.95 -18.12 13.68
N LEU A 123 13.83 -16.88 14.18
CA LEU A 123 13.13 -15.80 13.50
C LEU A 123 13.83 -15.47 12.16
N THR A 124 13.10 -15.58 11.04
CA THR A 124 13.60 -15.29 9.69
C THR A 124 13.17 -13.91 9.20
N LEU A 125 11.98 -13.45 9.59
CA LEU A 125 11.46 -12.12 9.27
C LEU A 125 10.82 -11.48 10.51
N THR A 126 11.27 -10.28 10.87
CA THR A 126 10.56 -9.44 11.84
C THR A 126 9.31 -8.89 11.16
N GLY A 127 8.13 -9.40 11.53
CA GLY A 127 6.86 -8.90 11.02
C GLY A 127 6.53 -7.49 11.52
N THR A 128 5.35 -7.01 11.13
CA THR A 128 4.90 -5.63 11.36
C THR A 128 3.83 -5.54 12.44
N GLU A 129 3.82 -6.49 13.38
CA GLU A 129 2.82 -6.52 14.45
C GLU A 129 2.86 -5.27 15.32
N LYS A 130 4.05 -4.68 15.51
CA LYS A 130 4.22 -3.46 16.31
C LYS A 130 3.59 -2.26 15.61
N GLU A 131 3.81 -2.12 14.32
CA GLU A 131 3.26 -1.08 13.44
C GLU A 131 1.74 -1.20 13.39
N VAL A 132 1.22 -2.40 13.12
CA VAL A 132 -0.20 -2.70 13.06
C VAL A 132 -0.89 -2.37 14.39
N ASN A 133 -0.31 -2.79 15.51
CA ASN A 133 -0.88 -2.52 16.83
C ASN A 133 -0.91 -1.00 17.13
N ALA A 134 0.21 -0.32 16.88
CA ALA A 134 0.29 1.13 17.07
C ALA A 134 -0.73 1.88 16.21
N LEU A 135 -0.91 1.45 14.95
CA LEU A 135 -1.85 2.03 14.00
C LEU A 135 -3.30 1.82 14.41
N GLN A 136 -3.68 0.63 14.87
CA GLN A 136 -5.03 0.37 15.40
C GLN A 136 -5.36 1.28 16.59
N ILE A 137 -4.39 1.50 17.50
CA ILE A 137 -4.59 2.38 18.65
C ILE A 137 -4.63 3.84 18.22
N ALA A 138 -3.71 4.26 17.34
CA ALA A 138 -3.61 5.62 16.83
C ALA A 138 -4.87 6.03 16.06
N ALA A 139 -5.37 5.19 15.16
CA ALA A 139 -6.60 5.45 14.39
C ALA A 139 -7.82 5.66 15.29
N VAL A 140 -7.89 5.04 16.47
CA VAL A 140 -8.98 5.29 17.43
C VAL A 140 -8.77 6.58 18.23
N ARG A 141 -7.51 6.92 18.52
CA ARG A 141 -7.14 8.07 19.39
C ARG A 141 -6.92 9.37 18.64
N PHE A 142 -6.76 9.31 17.33
CA PHE A 142 -6.49 10.48 16.49
C PHE A 142 -7.64 11.48 16.60
N ASN A 143 -7.29 12.77 16.71
CA ASN A 143 -8.29 13.83 16.85
C ASN A 143 -8.75 14.32 15.47
N TYR A 144 -9.58 13.51 14.81
CA TYR A 144 -10.10 13.79 13.47
C TYR A 144 -10.75 15.17 13.35
N ALA A 145 -11.51 15.59 14.37
CA ALA A 145 -12.17 16.90 14.35
C ALA A 145 -11.16 18.06 14.28
N ARG A 146 -10.00 17.93 14.94
CA ARG A 146 -8.94 18.94 14.85
C ARG A 146 -8.29 18.99 13.47
N ALA A 147 -8.21 17.86 12.78
CA ALA A 147 -7.73 17.78 11.39
C ALA A 147 -8.81 18.19 10.37
N GLY A 148 -9.99 18.64 10.82
CA GLY A 148 -11.12 18.98 9.95
C GLY A 148 -11.68 17.76 9.21
N ILE A 149 -11.61 16.59 9.84
CA ILE A 149 -12.11 15.31 9.33
C ILE A 149 -13.32 14.87 10.15
N LYS A 150 -14.39 14.46 9.44
CA LYS A 150 -15.56 13.83 10.02
C LYS A 150 -15.68 12.40 9.50
N LEU A 151 -15.46 11.42 10.37
CA LEU A 151 -15.61 10.02 10.01
C LEU A 151 -17.10 9.63 9.90
N CYS A 152 -17.48 8.99 8.80
CA CYS A 152 -18.75 8.28 8.71
C CYS A 152 -18.75 7.05 9.64
N ALA A 153 -19.94 6.51 9.92
CA ALA A 153 -20.07 5.29 10.72
C ALA A 153 -19.31 4.15 10.03
N GLN A 154 -18.44 3.46 10.78
CA GLN A 154 -17.62 2.34 10.28
C GLN A 154 -16.63 2.73 9.16
N ALA A 155 -16.24 4.00 9.07
CA ALA A 155 -15.28 4.46 8.07
C ALA A 155 -13.91 3.78 8.20
N ILE A 156 -13.48 3.44 9.42
CA ILE A 156 -12.17 2.84 9.67
C ILE A 156 -12.23 1.32 9.47
N SER A 157 -11.34 0.79 8.63
CA SER A 157 -11.11 -0.66 8.51
C SER A 157 -9.62 -1.01 8.46
N HIS A 158 -9.30 -2.24 8.86
CA HIS A 158 -7.94 -2.75 8.89
C HIS A 158 -7.90 -4.10 8.17
N ALA A 159 -7.02 -4.23 7.18
CA ALA A 159 -6.81 -5.42 6.38
C ALA A 159 -5.31 -5.76 6.41
N HIS A 160 -4.88 -6.39 7.51
CA HIS A 160 -3.46 -6.63 7.78
C HIS A 160 -3.05 -8.08 7.52
N PHE A 161 -1.76 -8.30 7.31
CA PHE A 161 -1.15 -9.62 7.19
C PHE A 161 -1.68 -10.42 5.99
N LEU A 162 -1.80 -9.74 4.86
CA LEU A 162 -2.34 -10.29 3.62
C LEU A 162 -1.28 -10.99 2.77
N THR A 163 -0.01 -10.72 3.02
CA THR A 163 1.14 -11.27 2.28
C THR A 163 1.94 -12.24 3.11
N SER A 164 2.65 -13.14 2.43
CA SER A 164 3.63 -14.03 3.03
C SER A 164 4.76 -14.35 2.04
N GLY A 165 5.99 -14.41 2.54
CA GLY A 165 7.16 -14.79 1.74
C GLY A 165 7.47 -13.71 0.70
N ASP A 166 7.50 -14.09 -0.57
CA ASP A 166 7.79 -13.16 -1.67
C ASP A 166 6.53 -12.44 -2.20
N GLN A 167 5.36 -12.68 -1.61
CA GLN A 167 4.12 -12.04 -2.05
C GLN A 167 4.14 -10.53 -1.73
N SER A 168 3.67 -9.73 -2.69
CA SER A 168 3.39 -8.33 -2.48
C SER A 168 2.04 -7.93 -3.08
N LEU A 169 1.47 -6.81 -2.62
CA LEU A 169 0.22 -6.28 -3.12
C LEU A 169 0.44 -5.05 -4.00
N GLU A 170 -0.47 -4.91 -4.96
CA GLU A 170 -0.81 -3.65 -5.62
C GLU A 170 -2.14 -3.15 -5.06
N ILE A 171 -2.19 -1.85 -4.77
CA ILE A 171 -3.40 -1.18 -4.30
C ILE A 171 -3.66 0.00 -5.23
N ALA A 172 -4.85 0.00 -5.84
CA ALA A 172 -5.33 1.06 -6.71
C ALA A 172 -6.56 1.73 -6.07
N VAL A 173 -6.54 3.06 -6.01
CA VAL A 173 -7.58 3.87 -5.35
C VAL A 173 -8.10 4.91 -6.35
N GLY A 174 -9.38 4.83 -6.68
CA GLY A 174 -10.10 5.85 -7.44
C GLY A 174 -11.15 6.54 -6.58
N CYS A 175 -12.02 7.33 -7.23
CA CYS A 175 -13.11 8.04 -6.56
C CYS A 175 -14.11 7.09 -5.85
N ASP A 176 -14.53 6.00 -6.51
CA ASP A 176 -15.60 5.12 -6.01
C ASP A 176 -15.11 3.69 -5.65
N ASP A 177 -13.88 3.36 -6.03
CA ASP A 177 -13.34 2.01 -6.00
C ASP A 177 -11.96 1.95 -5.35
N ILE A 178 -11.74 0.84 -4.64
CA ILE A 178 -10.44 0.44 -4.11
C ILE A 178 -10.24 -1.00 -4.60
N ASP A 179 -9.21 -1.21 -5.42
CA ASP A 179 -8.80 -2.54 -5.87
C ASP A 179 -7.52 -2.95 -5.16
N ILE A 180 -7.46 -4.22 -4.77
CA ILE A 180 -6.34 -4.83 -4.07
C ILE A 180 -6.05 -6.15 -4.78
N SER A 181 -4.86 -6.25 -5.37
CA SER A 181 -4.44 -7.44 -6.11
C SER A 181 -3.06 -7.91 -5.66
N TYR A 182 -2.81 -9.22 -5.76
CA TYR A 182 -1.48 -9.77 -5.54
C TYR A 182 -0.63 -9.55 -6.79
N GLN A 183 0.61 -9.13 -6.60
CA GLN A 183 1.58 -9.10 -7.68
C GLN A 183 2.17 -10.50 -7.86
N GLU A 184 2.11 -11.03 -9.07
CA GLU A 184 2.85 -12.24 -9.45
C GLU A 184 4.25 -11.81 -9.89
N ASP A 185 5.28 -12.22 -9.16
CA ASP A 185 6.65 -12.10 -9.65
C ASP A 185 6.80 -13.01 -10.87
N GLU A 186 6.82 -12.44 -12.08
CA GLU A 186 7.32 -13.16 -13.26
C GLU A 186 8.84 -13.35 -13.09
N TYR A 187 9.22 -14.41 -12.38
CA TYR A 187 10.59 -14.90 -12.44
C TYR A 187 10.83 -15.42 -13.85
N GLU A 188 11.36 -14.56 -14.74
CA GLU A 188 12.05 -15.00 -15.95
C GLU A 188 13.23 -15.86 -15.50
N TYR A 189 13.03 -17.18 -15.48
CA TYR A 189 14.14 -18.13 -15.40
C TYR A 189 15.00 -17.90 -16.65
N GLU A 190 16.06 -17.12 -16.53
CA GLU A 190 17.17 -17.17 -17.46
C GLU A 190 17.72 -18.60 -17.41
N ASP A 191 17.35 -19.39 -18.42
CA ASP A 191 17.77 -20.76 -18.63
C ASP A 191 19.29 -20.80 -18.85
N GLU A 192 20.08 -20.85 -17.77
CA GLU A 192 21.50 -21.18 -17.80
C GLU A 192 21.74 -22.68 -18.08
N SER A 193 21.03 -23.28 -19.05
CA SER A 193 21.35 -24.61 -19.57
C SER A 193 22.18 -24.54 -20.86
N SER A 194 23.42 -24.07 -20.75
CA SER A 194 24.47 -24.51 -21.69
C SER A 194 25.87 -24.55 -21.08
N MET A 195 26.02 -25.21 -19.93
CA MET A 195 27.30 -25.82 -19.57
C MET A 195 27.58 -27.01 -20.50
N ASN A 196 28.24 -26.75 -21.63
CA ASN A 196 28.88 -27.77 -22.45
C ASN A 196 30.05 -28.41 -21.68
N PHE A 197 29.77 -29.45 -20.90
CA PHE A 197 30.78 -30.42 -20.48
C PHE A 197 31.06 -31.36 -21.67
N SER A 198 32.09 -31.06 -22.46
CA SER A 198 32.62 -32.03 -23.43
C SER A 198 33.53 -33.02 -22.70
N GLU A 199 32.95 -34.12 -22.22
CA GLU A 199 33.70 -35.35 -21.98
C GLU A 199 34.10 -35.96 -23.32
N THR A 200 35.40 -35.97 -23.61
CA THR A 200 35.98 -37.03 -24.44
C THR A 200 37.27 -37.51 -23.80
N ASP A 201 37.12 -38.50 -22.92
CA ASP A 201 38.17 -39.44 -22.56
C ASP A 201 38.49 -40.30 -23.79
N SER A 202 39.72 -40.20 -24.31
CA SER A 202 40.25 -41.18 -25.27
C SER A 202 41.58 -41.73 -24.75
N LEU A 203 41.46 -42.81 -23.99
CA LEU A 203 42.55 -43.74 -23.68
C LEU A 203 43.09 -44.37 -24.98
N ARG A 204 44.39 -44.16 -25.25
CA ARG A 204 45.15 -45.02 -26.17
C ARG A 204 46.32 -45.64 -25.43
N PHE A 205 46.18 -46.93 -25.17
CA PHE A 205 47.29 -47.85 -24.91
C PHE A 205 48.01 -48.14 -26.23
N SER A 206 49.34 -48.01 -26.25
CA SER A 206 50.18 -48.77 -27.18
C SER A 206 51.40 -49.28 -26.43
N GLY A 207 51.48 -50.59 -26.26
CA GLY A 207 52.68 -51.25 -25.76
C GLY A 207 53.75 -51.37 -26.85
N LYS A 208 55.00 -51.25 -26.42
CA LYS A 208 56.06 -52.26 -26.55
C LYS A 208 57.18 -51.92 -25.58
#